data_AF-A0A4U1EB27-F1
#
_entry.id   AF-A0A4U1EB27-F1
#
_cell.length_a   1.000
_cell.length_b   1.000
_cell.length_c   1.000
_cell.angle_alpha   90.00
_cell.angle_beta   90.00
_cell.angle_gamma   90.00
#
_symmetry.space_group_name_H-M   'P 1'
#
loop_
_entity.id
_entity.type
_entity.pdbx_description
1 polymer ?
#
loop_
_entity_poly.entity_id
_entity_poly.type
_entity_poly.pdbx_seq_one_letter_code
_entity_poly.pdbx_strand_id
1 'polypeptide(L)'
;MLQCRPAQEFSFGPRALKDALLSTDPALRQLYTSTFSPAERLFLAEAYNPRRTFFRTLLIHTAFDWLLSRPEAPEDFETFHAALAPRKQSLARKHIYLQPIDLSEGPAGGALLDHLRSCTEAFFLGLQVRCLPSVAAASIHCSSRPSQDSDRLQLHT
;
A
#
# COMPACT_ATOMS: atom_id res chain seq x y z
N MET A 1 -10.25 2.29 -27.26
CA MET A 1 -8.84 2.51 -26.90
C MET A 1 -8.80 3.48 -25.72
N LEU A 2 -8.38 3.02 -24.54
CA LEU A 2 -8.18 3.90 -23.40
C LEU A 2 -6.92 4.72 -23.66
N GLN A 3 -7.04 6.05 -23.71
CA GLN A 3 -5.91 6.93 -23.91
C GLN A 3 -5.00 6.84 -22.67
N CYS A 4 -3.83 6.21 -22.80
CA CYS A 4 -2.78 6.31 -21.80
C CYS A 4 -2.37 7.78 -21.69
N ARG A 5 -2.70 8.42 -20.57
CA ARG A 5 -2.27 9.79 -20.28
C ARG A 5 -0.80 9.75 -19.86
N PRO A 6 -0.04 10.83 -20.06
CA PRO A 6 1.30 10.95 -19.47
C PRO A 6 1.19 10.75 -17.95
N ALA A 7 2.15 10.01 -17.38
CA ALA A 7 2.18 9.70 -15.96
C ALA A 7 2.10 10.99 -15.13
N GLN A 8 1.11 11.09 -14.25
CA GLN A 8 0.95 12.25 -13.38
C GLN A 8 1.42 11.91 -11.98
N GLU A 9 2.17 12.83 -11.38
CA GLU A 9 2.55 12.71 -9.97
C GLU A 9 1.30 12.75 -9.09
N PHE A 10 1.11 11.72 -8.29
CA PHE A 10 0.11 11.71 -7.24
C PHE A 10 0.68 12.38 -6.01
N SER A 11 0.34 13.65 -5.81
CA SER A 11 0.81 14.44 -4.69
C SER A 11 -0.26 15.44 -4.26
N PHE A 12 -0.56 15.45 -2.96
CA PHE A 12 -1.39 16.49 -2.34
C PHE A 12 -0.58 17.76 -1.99
N GLY A 13 0.73 17.76 -2.28
CA GLY A 13 1.65 18.83 -1.95
C GLY A 13 2.27 18.72 -0.54
N PRO A 14 3.45 19.35 -0.30
CA PRO A 14 4.20 19.21 0.96
C PRO A 14 3.39 19.51 2.23
N ARG A 15 2.55 20.55 2.19
CA ARG A 15 1.77 20.98 3.35
C ARG A 15 0.67 19.98 3.70
N ALA A 16 -0.11 19.55 2.71
CA ALA A 16 -1.16 18.56 2.91
C ALA A 16 -0.59 17.22 3.38
N LEU A 17 0.57 16.80 2.85
CA LEU A 17 1.27 15.60 3.31
C LEU A 17 1.74 15.72 4.76
N LYS A 18 2.29 16.87 5.14
CA LYS A 18 2.70 17.12 6.53
C LYS A 18 1.50 17.07 7.48
N ASP A 19 0.41 17.74 7.13
CA ASP A 19 -0.80 17.79 7.96
C ASP A 19 -1.43 16.39 8.04
N ALA A 20 -1.46 15.63 6.94
CA ALA A 20 -1.94 14.27 6.91
C ALA A 20 -1.08 13.29 7.73
N LEU A 21 0.23 13.52 7.85
CA LEU A 21 1.16 12.63 8.57
C LEU A 21 1.25 12.94 10.06
N LEU A 22 1.16 14.22 10.45
CA LEU A 22 1.27 14.66 11.84
C LEU A 22 -0.07 14.82 12.55
N SER A 23 -1.17 14.86 11.79
CA SER A 23 -2.50 15.30 12.23
C SER A 23 -2.55 16.79 12.63
N THR A 24 -3.75 17.37 12.52
CA THR A 24 -4.06 18.69 13.06
C THR A 24 -4.34 18.68 14.57
N ASP A 25 -4.66 17.51 15.16
CA ASP A 25 -4.91 17.33 16.58
C ASP A 25 -3.65 17.57 17.43
N PRO A 26 -3.68 18.54 18.37
CA PRO A 26 -2.55 18.78 19.26
C PRO A 26 -2.16 17.56 20.11
N ALA A 27 -3.10 16.69 20.51
CA ALA A 27 -2.79 15.51 21.30
C ALA A 27 -1.98 14.48 20.51
N LEU A 28 -2.38 14.20 19.26
CA LEU A 28 -1.62 13.32 18.36
C LEU A 28 -0.25 13.88 18.01
N ARG A 29 -0.11 15.20 17.85
CA ARG A 29 1.20 15.83 17.62
C ARG A 29 2.13 15.71 18.83
N GLN A 30 1.59 15.79 20.05
CA GLN A 30 2.35 15.53 21.27
C GLN A 30 2.76 14.05 21.37
N LEU A 31 1.85 13.13 21.05
CA LEU A 31 2.14 11.70 21.00
C LEU A 31 3.23 11.38 19.98
N TYR A 32 3.15 11.92 18.77
CA TYR A 32 4.19 11.80 17.74
C TYR A 32 5.55 12.30 18.24
N THR A 33 5.58 13.46 18.89
CA THR A 33 6.82 14.08 19.38
C THR A 33 7.47 13.30 20.52
N SER A 34 6.66 12.69 21.38
CA SER A 34 7.13 11.89 22.54
C SER A 34 7.46 10.44 22.18
N THR A 35 6.79 9.87 21.17
CA THR A 35 7.00 8.48 20.74
C THR A 35 8.23 8.32 19.86
N PHE A 36 8.44 9.24 18.92
CA PHE A 36 9.52 9.13 17.93
C PHE A 36 10.74 9.97 18.32
N SER A 37 11.92 9.36 18.19
CA SER A 37 13.20 10.04 18.34
C SER A 37 13.36 11.19 17.32
N PRO A 38 14.22 12.18 17.60
CA PRO A 38 14.52 13.24 16.63
C PRO A 38 14.97 12.71 15.26
N ALA A 39 15.73 11.62 15.22
CA ALA A 39 16.22 11.01 13.99
C ALA A 39 15.07 10.39 13.16
N GLU A 40 14.17 9.64 13.80
CA GLU A 40 12.99 9.07 13.13
C GLU A 40 12.07 10.18 12.61
N ARG A 41 11.87 11.25 13.39
CA ARG A 41 11.06 12.38 12.94
C ARG A 41 11.68 13.12 11.76
N LEU A 42 13.00 13.25 11.71
CA LEU A 42 13.71 13.80 10.54
C LEU A 42 13.59 12.89 9.32
N PHE A 43 13.69 11.57 9.52
CA PHE A 43 13.46 10.60 8.45
C PHE A 43 12.03 10.73 7.90
N LEU A 44 11.00 10.71 8.75
CA LEU A 44 9.60 10.84 8.32
C LEU A 44 9.32 12.20 7.66
N ALA A 45 10.00 13.27 8.11
CA ALA A 45 9.86 14.60 7.51
C ALA A 45 10.30 14.65 6.03
N GLU A 46 11.16 13.72 5.61
CA GLU A 46 11.56 13.62 4.21
C GLU A 46 10.39 13.31 3.28
N ALA A 47 9.33 12.63 3.77
CA ALA A 47 8.17 12.29 2.95
C ALA A 47 7.49 13.52 2.33
N TYR A 48 7.51 14.67 3.02
CA TYR A 48 6.98 15.93 2.53
C TYR A 48 8.07 16.92 2.07
N ASN A 49 9.32 16.49 1.93
CA ASN A 49 10.38 17.30 1.34
C ASN A 49 10.24 17.30 -0.21
N PRO A 50 10.21 18.46 -0.89
CA PRO A 50 10.21 18.53 -2.35
C PRO A 50 11.47 17.96 -3.00
N ARG A 51 12.60 17.96 -2.29
CA ARG A 51 13.91 17.46 -2.75
C ARG A 51 14.25 16.08 -2.18
N ARG A 52 13.22 15.33 -1.80
CA ARG A 52 13.35 14.05 -1.13
C ARG A 52 14.17 13.04 -1.93
N THR A 53 15.00 12.27 -1.23
CA THR A 53 15.77 11.16 -1.83
C THR A 53 15.28 9.78 -1.37
N PHE A 54 14.75 9.69 -0.15
CA PHE A 54 14.31 8.43 0.45
C PHE A 54 12.91 7.99 0.02
N PHE A 55 12.00 8.94 -0.18
CA PHE A 55 10.62 8.66 -0.58
C PHE A 55 10.40 9.04 -2.05
N ARG A 56 9.76 8.17 -2.82
CA ARG A 56 9.40 8.44 -4.21
C ARG A 56 7.93 8.83 -4.31
N THR A 57 7.62 9.78 -5.19
CA THR A 57 6.22 10.08 -5.53
C THR A 57 5.60 8.87 -6.22
N LEU A 58 4.36 8.55 -5.87
CA LEU A 58 3.58 7.61 -6.63
C LEU A 58 3.23 8.26 -7.98
N LEU A 59 3.40 7.50 -9.07
CA LEU A 59 3.04 7.93 -10.40
C LEU A 59 1.76 7.21 -10.82
N ILE A 60 0.78 7.97 -11.27
CA ILE A 60 -0.47 7.43 -11.81
C ILE A 60 -0.38 7.45 -13.32
N HIS A 61 -0.48 6.26 -13.91
CA HIS A 61 -0.37 6.07 -15.36
C HIS A 61 -1.73 6.00 -16.06
N THR A 62 -2.80 5.65 -15.32
CA THR A 62 -4.14 5.49 -15.90
C THR A 62 -5.24 5.99 -14.97
N ALA A 63 -6.39 6.35 -15.53
CA ALA A 63 -7.58 6.71 -14.74
C ALA A 63 -8.17 5.51 -13.95
N PHE A 64 -7.72 4.28 -14.24
CA PHE A 64 -8.13 3.06 -13.56
C PHE A 64 -7.09 2.60 -12.53
N ASP A 65 -6.12 3.45 -12.20
CA ASP A 65 -5.18 3.14 -11.14
C ASP A 65 -5.94 2.84 -9.84
N TRP A 66 -5.52 1.80 -9.14
CA TRP A 66 -6.19 1.35 -7.92
C TRP A 66 -6.24 2.49 -6.90
N LEU A 67 -5.25 3.39 -6.86
CA LEU A 67 -5.23 4.55 -5.97
C LEU A 67 -6.40 5.52 -6.22
N LEU A 68 -6.82 5.66 -7.47
CA LEU A 68 -7.91 6.54 -7.88
C LEU A 68 -9.28 5.87 -7.91
N SER A 69 -9.29 4.55 -8.09
CA SER A 69 -10.51 3.75 -8.22
C SER A 69 -10.96 3.11 -6.89
N ARG A 70 -10.32 3.47 -5.77
CA ARG A 70 -10.75 2.97 -4.46
C ARG A 70 -12.17 3.44 -4.14
N PRO A 71 -13.06 2.52 -3.72
CA PRO A 71 -14.38 2.90 -3.25
C PRO A 71 -14.32 3.57 -1.87
N GLU A 72 -13.26 3.36 -1.08
CA GLU A 72 -13.09 3.95 0.24
C GLU A 72 -12.60 5.41 0.16
N ALA A 73 -13.14 6.24 1.05
CA ALA A 73 -12.65 7.61 1.23
C ALA A 73 -11.17 7.60 1.68
N PRO A 74 -10.36 8.59 1.24
CA PRO A 74 -9.01 8.74 1.76
C PRO A 74 -9.07 9.03 3.27
N GLU A 75 -8.15 8.40 4.02
CA GLU A 75 -8.01 8.60 5.46
C GLU A 75 -6.68 9.34 5.74
N ASP A 76 -6.72 10.33 6.63
CA ASP A 76 -5.53 10.95 7.21
C ASP A 76 -5.08 10.20 8.48
N PHE A 77 -3.94 10.59 9.05
CA PHE A 77 -3.40 9.95 10.25
C PHE A 77 -4.37 10.00 11.44
N GLU A 78 -5.11 11.10 11.58
CA GLU A 78 -6.06 11.28 12.68
C GLU A 78 -7.23 10.29 12.57
N THR A 79 -7.85 10.23 11.39
CA THR A 79 -8.94 9.30 11.08
C THR A 79 -8.48 7.85 11.24
N PHE A 80 -7.29 7.54 10.73
CA PHE A 80 -6.67 6.22 10.87
C PHE A 80 -6.43 5.86 12.34
N HIS A 81 -5.88 6.78 13.13
CA HIS A 81 -5.60 6.59 14.55
C HIS A 81 -6.87 6.42 15.39
N ALA A 82 -7.93 7.18 15.10
CA ALA A 82 -9.23 7.01 15.74
C ALA A 82 -9.86 5.64 15.39
N ALA A 83 -9.72 5.20 14.16
CA ALA A 83 -10.24 3.92 13.68
C ALA A 83 -9.43 2.70 14.18
N LEU A 84 -8.21 2.90 14.71
CA LEU A 84 -7.31 1.83 15.15
C LEU A 84 -7.89 0.99 16.30
N ALA A 85 -8.59 1.61 17.26
CA ALA A 85 -9.21 0.89 18.38
C ALA A 85 -10.41 0.01 17.94
N PRO A 86 -11.35 0.49 17.11
CA PRO A 86 -12.38 -0.35 16.48
C PRO A 86 -11.81 -1.40 15.52
N ARG A 87 -10.70 -1.10 14.82
CA ARG A 87 -9.99 -2.01 13.92
C ARG A 87 -9.16 -3.06 14.65
N LYS A 88 -9.15 -3.08 16.00
CA LYS A 88 -8.55 -4.19 16.74
C LYS A 88 -9.10 -5.49 16.20
N GLN A 89 -8.19 -6.29 15.65
CA GLN A 89 -8.52 -7.53 14.98
C GLN A 89 -9.42 -8.37 15.88
N SER A 90 -10.54 -8.83 15.33
CA SER A 90 -11.34 -9.83 16.04
C SER A 90 -10.42 -11.00 16.38
N LEU A 91 -10.46 -11.50 17.62
CA LEU A 91 -9.68 -12.67 18.04
C LEU A 91 -9.85 -13.89 17.10
N ALA A 92 -10.90 -13.90 16.29
CA ALA A 92 -11.21 -14.91 15.28
C ALA A 92 -10.35 -14.85 14.00
N ARG A 93 -9.82 -13.68 13.61
CA ARG A 93 -9.06 -13.51 12.36
C ARG A 93 -7.58 -13.37 12.68
N LYS A 94 -6.84 -14.48 12.57
CA LYS A 94 -5.40 -14.59 12.91
C LYS A 94 -4.47 -14.69 11.70
N HIS A 95 -5.02 -14.87 10.51
CA HIS A 95 -4.26 -15.19 9.32
C HIS A 95 -4.67 -14.33 8.12
N ILE A 96 -3.69 -13.96 7.31
CA ILE A 96 -3.87 -13.46 5.95
C ILE A 96 -3.41 -14.58 5.01
N TYR A 97 -4.18 -14.87 3.97
CA TYR A 97 -3.82 -15.84 2.95
C TYR A 97 -3.39 -15.11 1.68
N LEU A 98 -2.20 -15.43 1.18
CA LEU A 98 -1.74 -14.98 -0.14
C LEU A 98 -1.94 -16.14 -1.11
N GLN A 99 -2.75 -15.93 -2.15
CA GLN A 99 -2.97 -16.88 -3.24
C GLN A 99 -2.23 -16.39 -4.48
N PRO A 100 -1.06 -16.93 -4.81
CA PRO A 100 -0.38 -16.60 -6.05
C PRO A 100 -1.18 -17.12 -7.25
N ILE A 101 -1.23 -16.33 -8.32
CA ILE A 101 -1.86 -16.69 -9.60
C ILE A 101 -0.79 -16.56 -10.68
N ASP A 102 -0.54 -17.63 -11.42
CA ASP A 102 0.51 -17.73 -12.45
C ASP A 102 1.90 -17.28 -11.96
N LEU A 103 2.18 -17.44 -10.66
CA LEU A 103 3.50 -17.16 -10.13
C LEU A 103 4.46 -18.21 -10.69
N SER A 104 5.53 -17.76 -11.34
CA SER A 104 6.54 -18.68 -11.86
C SER A 104 7.27 -19.38 -10.72
N GLU A 105 7.44 -20.69 -10.84
CA GLU A 105 8.20 -21.54 -9.88
C GLU A 105 9.71 -21.24 -9.86
N GLY A 106 10.15 -20.19 -10.55
CA GLY A 106 11.54 -19.76 -10.59
C GLY A 106 11.96 -18.98 -9.33
N PRO A 107 13.27 -18.78 -9.11
CA PRO A 107 13.80 -18.07 -7.94
C PRO A 107 13.21 -16.66 -7.74
N ALA A 108 12.85 -15.99 -8.84
CA ALA A 108 12.25 -14.66 -8.81
C ALA A 108 10.81 -14.66 -8.26
N GLY A 109 10.04 -15.72 -8.49
CA GLY A 109 8.67 -15.84 -7.98
C GLY A 109 8.65 -16.09 -6.48
N GLY A 110 9.48 -17.02 -6.00
CA GLY A 110 9.64 -17.31 -4.57
C GLY A 110 10.10 -16.09 -3.77
N ALA A 111 11.15 -15.39 -4.23
CA ALA A 111 11.66 -14.20 -3.57
C ALA A 111 10.63 -13.06 -3.47
N LEU A 112 9.80 -12.88 -4.51
CA LEU A 112 8.71 -11.91 -4.48
C LEU A 112 7.66 -12.28 -3.42
N LEU A 113 7.28 -13.56 -3.35
CA LEU A 113 6.27 -14.04 -2.42
C LEU A 113 6.75 -13.91 -0.96
N ASP A 114 8.02 -14.21 -0.69
CA ASP A 114 8.63 -14.04 0.63
C ASP A 114 8.71 -12.56 1.05
N HIS A 115 9.03 -11.68 0.09
CA HIS A 115 9.02 -10.24 0.34
C HIS A 115 7.60 -9.75 0.65
N LEU A 116 6.61 -10.13 -0.15
CA LEU A 116 5.20 -9.77 0.08
C LEU A 116 4.71 -10.28 1.42
N ARG A 117 5.05 -11.52 1.79
CA ARG A 117 4.75 -12.10 3.10
C ARG A 117 5.31 -11.23 4.22
N SER A 118 6.60 -10.93 4.17
CA SER A 118 7.30 -10.16 5.20
C SER A 118 6.72 -8.75 5.35
N CYS A 119 6.48 -8.07 4.23
CA CYS A 119 5.84 -6.75 4.23
C CYS A 119 4.43 -6.79 4.81
N THR A 120 3.65 -7.82 4.47
CA THR A 120 2.26 -7.96 4.93
C THR A 120 2.21 -8.24 6.44
N GLU A 121 3.08 -9.10 6.98
CA GLU A 121 3.16 -9.36 8.43
C GLU A 121 3.61 -8.12 9.20
N ALA A 122 4.56 -7.36 8.66
CA ALA A 122 5.02 -6.11 9.27
C ALA A 122 3.93 -5.02 9.28
N PHE A 123 3.14 -4.93 8.21
CA PHE A 123 2.06 -3.95 8.09
C PHE A 123 0.85 -4.33 8.96
N PHE A 124 0.45 -5.59 8.95
CA PHE A 124 -0.69 -6.09 9.72
C PHE A 124 -0.23 -6.77 11.01
N LEU A 125 0.28 -5.96 11.94
CA LEU A 125 0.76 -6.42 13.24
C LEU A 125 -0.22 -7.39 13.91
N GLY A 126 0.29 -8.55 14.31
CA GLY A 126 -0.49 -9.62 14.96
C GLY A 126 -1.14 -10.65 14.02
N LEU A 127 -1.10 -10.45 12.69
CA LEU A 127 -1.54 -11.45 11.73
C LEU A 127 -0.37 -12.26 11.18
N GLN A 128 -0.57 -13.56 11.06
CA GLN A 128 0.36 -14.44 10.34
C GLN A 128 -0.02 -14.52 8.87
N VAL A 129 0.95 -14.47 7.98
CA VAL A 129 0.69 -14.60 6.55
C VAL A 129 0.99 -16.03 6.10
N ARG A 130 0.02 -16.65 5.42
CA ARG A 130 0.14 -17.99 4.84
C ARG A 130 0.10 -17.90 3.32
N CYS A 131 1.17 -18.34 2.69
CA CYS A 131 1.26 -18.44 1.24
C CYS A 131 0.65 -19.78 0.78
N LEU A 132 -0.34 -19.72 -0.10
CA LEU A 132 -0.98 -20.88 -0.72
C LEU A 132 -0.20 -21.31 -1.98
N PRO A 133 -0.38 -22.55 -2.46
CA PRO A 133 0.20 -22.99 -3.73
C PRO A 133 -0.27 -22.10 -4.89
N SER A 134 0.61 -21.81 -5.84
CA SER A 134 0.26 -21.04 -7.04
C SER A 134 -0.85 -21.72 -7.85
N VAL A 135 -1.83 -20.95 -8.33
CA VAL A 135 -2.90 -21.45 -9.21
C VAL A 135 -2.76 -20.86 -10.60
N ALA A 136 -3.18 -21.62 -11.62
CA ALA A 136 -3.16 -21.13 -13.00
C ALA A 136 -4.20 -20.02 -13.20
N ALA A 137 -3.91 -18.93 -13.93
CA ALA A 137 -4.90 -17.90 -14.21
C ALA A 137 -6.09 -18.43 -15.01
N ALA A 138 -5.90 -19.47 -15.82
CA ALA A 138 -6.99 -20.15 -16.52
C ALA A 138 -7.99 -20.84 -15.57
N SER A 139 -7.58 -21.16 -14.34
CA SER A 139 -8.42 -21.82 -13.34
C SER A 139 -9.26 -20.86 -12.51
N ILE A 140 -8.92 -19.56 -12.51
CA ILE A 140 -9.72 -18.53 -11.86
C ILE A 140 -10.74 -17.99 -12.86
N HIS A 141 -12.02 -17.95 -12.48
CA HIS A 141 -13.08 -17.38 -13.30
C HIS A 141 -13.11 -15.85 -13.25
N CYS A 142 -11.94 -15.23 -13.40
CA CYS A 142 -11.78 -13.78 -13.41
C CYS A 142 -11.58 -13.31 -14.85
N SER A 143 -12.36 -12.31 -15.25
CA SER A 143 -12.09 -11.57 -16.48
C SER A 143 -10.68 -10.98 -16.43
N SER A 144 -9.92 -11.15 -17.50
CA SER A 144 -8.54 -10.67 -17.57
C SER A 144 -8.27 -10.05 -18.94
N ARG A 145 -7.27 -9.18 -19.02
CA ARG A 145 -6.75 -8.64 -20.27
C ARG A 145 -5.22 -8.64 -20.24
N PRO A 146 -4.55 -8.70 -21.41
CA PRO A 146 -3.13 -8.42 -21.48
C PRO A 146 -2.85 -7.00 -20.97
N SER A 147 -1.87 -6.85 -20.07
CA SER A 147 -1.37 -5.53 -19.69
C SER A 147 -0.66 -4.90 -20.90
N GLN A 148 -0.85 -3.60 -21.10
CA GLN A 148 -0.14 -2.87 -22.16
C GLN A 148 1.31 -2.56 -21.78
N ASP A 149 1.60 -2.51 -20.47
CA ASP A 149 2.90 -2.08 -19.93
C ASP A 149 3.77 -3.24 -19.43
N SER A 150 3.26 -4.48 -19.49
CA SER A 150 4.01 -5.69 -19.15
C SER A 150 3.44 -6.90 -19.88
N ASP A 151 4.26 -7.92 -20.14
CA ASP A 151 3.82 -9.24 -20.65
C ASP A 151 2.97 -10.03 -19.63
N ARG A 152 2.33 -9.34 -18.68
CA ARG A 152 1.54 -9.94 -17.60
C ARG A 152 0.05 -9.72 -17.83
N LEU A 153 -0.76 -10.64 -17.30
CA LEU A 153 -2.21 -10.51 -17.31
C LEU A 153 -2.65 -9.52 -16.23
N GLN A 154 -3.50 -8.56 -16.61
CA GLN A 154 -4.21 -7.69 -15.69
C GLN A 154 -5.59 -8.30 -15.43
N LEU A 155 -5.85 -8.68 -14.19
CA LEU A 155 -7.18 -9.13 -13.76
C LEU A 155 -8.11 -7.92 -13.64
N HIS A 156 -9.34 -8.07 -14.15
CA HIS A 156 -10.43 -7.14 -13.89
C HIS A 156 -11.10 -7.55 -12.58
N THR A 157 -10.88 -6.75 -11.54
CA THR A 157 -11.63 -6.77 -10.28
C THR A 157 -12.83 -5.85 -10.34
#